data_AF-A0A924VR94-F1
#
_entry.id   AF-A0A924VR94-F1
#
_cell.length_a   1.000
_cell.length_b   1.000
_cell.length_c   1.000
_cell.angle_alpha   90.00
_cell.angle_beta   90.00
_cell.angle_gamma   90.00
#
_symmetry.space_group_name_H-M   'P 1'
#
loop_
_entity.id
_entity.type
_entity.pdbx_description
1 polymer ?
#
loop_
_entity_poly.entity_id
_entity_poly.type
_entity_poly.pdbx_seq_one_letter_code
_entity_poly.pdbx_strand_id
1 'polypeptide(L)'
;GIPFGPFHVTAPARVVYVVDDLNRKGFAYGTLPGHPESGEESFIVEQTEDGSVWLEISAFSRPANALWWIVYPVLRLSQLYYTRRYFESLSGVLPPASGA
;
A
#
# COMPACT_ATOMS: atom_id res chain seq x y z
N GLY A 1 -12.68 9.88 -5.95
CA GLY A 1 -13.04 9.33 -4.63
C GLY A 1 -13.04 7.82 -4.73
N ILE A 2 -12.63 7.13 -3.68
CA ILE A 2 -12.63 5.66 -3.62
C ILE A 2 -14.06 5.22 -3.26
N PRO A 3 -14.66 4.27 -4.00
CA PRO A 3 -15.99 3.76 -3.67
C PRO A 3 -15.96 2.95 -2.37
N PHE A 4 -16.89 3.23 -1.46
CA PHE A 4 -17.08 2.48 -0.22
C PHE A 4 -18.58 2.21 -0.02
N GLY A 5 -19.06 1.11 -0.62
CA GLY A 5 -20.50 0.82 -0.68
C GLY A 5 -21.27 1.90 -1.48
N PRO A 6 -22.39 2.43 -0.97
CA PRO A 6 -23.15 3.49 -1.64
C PRO A 6 -22.51 4.88 -1.54
N PHE A 7 -21.40 5.03 -0.80
CA PHE A 7 -20.74 6.30 -0.55
C PHE A 7 -19.43 6.44 -1.32
N HIS A 8 -19.02 7.70 -1.53
CA HIS A 8 -17.71 8.03 -2.08
C HIS A 8 -16.84 8.66 -1.00
N VAL A 9 -15.65 8.11 -0.81
CA VAL A 9 -14.69 8.60 0.16
C VAL A 9 -13.58 9.35 -0.58
N THR A 10 -13.30 10.58 -0.15
CA THR A 10 -12.15 11.31 -0.66
C THR A 10 -10.91 10.85 0.10
N ALA A 11 -9.88 10.44 -0.63
CA ALA A 11 -8.64 9.91 -0.08
C ALA A 11 -7.45 10.67 -0.70
N PRO A 12 -7.25 11.95 -0.30
CA PRO A 12 -6.14 12.74 -0.81
C PRO A 12 -4.83 12.23 -0.21
N ALA A 13 -3.83 12.01 -1.07
CA ALA A 13 -2.51 11.51 -0.69
C ALA A 13 -1.43 12.23 -1.51
N ARG A 14 -0.18 12.15 -1.03
CA ARG A 14 0.99 12.70 -1.70
C ARG A 14 2.17 11.75 -1.57
N VAL A 15 2.93 11.56 -2.65
CA VAL A 15 4.21 10.85 -2.59
C VAL A 15 5.19 11.62 -1.71
N VAL A 16 5.70 10.96 -0.67
CA VAL A 16 6.61 11.54 0.33
C VAL A 16 8.06 11.15 0.09
N TYR A 17 8.32 9.99 -0.52
CA TYR A 17 9.63 9.62 -1.03
C TYR A 17 9.52 8.63 -2.20
N VAL A 18 10.61 8.52 -2.96
CA VAL A 18 10.81 7.56 -4.05
C VAL A 18 12.10 6.78 -3.77
N VAL A 19 12.09 5.48 -4.00
CA VAL A 19 13.27 4.60 -4.01
C VAL A 19 13.61 4.32 -5.45
N ASP A 20 14.83 4.66 -5.85
CA ASP A 20 15.32 4.53 -7.22
C ASP A 20 16.75 3.97 -7.25
N ASP A 21 16.96 2.83 -6.58
CA ASP A 21 18.25 2.15 -6.52
C ASP A 21 18.42 1.19 -7.71
N LEU A 22 19.61 0.63 -7.91
CA LEU A 22 19.89 -0.31 -9.00
C LEU A 22 18.93 -1.51 -8.99
N ASN A 23 18.73 -2.11 -7.82
CA ASN A 23 17.94 -3.34 -7.64
C ASN A 23 16.64 -3.11 -6.84
N ARG A 24 16.31 -1.86 -6.49
CA ARG A 24 15.11 -1.51 -5.71
C ARG A 24 14.40 -0.33 -6.33
N LYS A 25 13.09 -0.47 -6.56
CA LYS A 25 12.23 0.60 -7.08
C LYS A 25 10.97 0.70 -6.24
N GLY A 26 10.53 1.91 -5.93
CA GLY A 26 9.33 2.08 -5.13
C GLY A 26 9.03 3.51 -4.76
N PHE A 27 7.99 3.67 -3.96
CA PHE A 27 7.61 4.95 -3.40
C PHE A 27 6.82 4.75 -2.12
N ALA A 28 6.69 5.81 -1.34
CA ALA A 28 5.67 5.89 -0.31
C ALA A 28 4.80 7.12 -0.50
N TYR A 29 3.55 6.99 -0.08
CA TYR A 29 2.63 8.11 0.01
C TYR A 29 2.20 8.33 1.46
N GLY A 30 2.10 9.60 1.82
CA GLY A 30 1.45 10.05 3.05
C GLY A 30 0.04 10.53 2.76
N THR A 31 -0.85 10.34 3.72
CA THR A 31 -2.23 10.83 3.60
C THR A 31 -2.33 12.32 3.93
N LEU A 32 -3.23 13.03 3.24
CA LEU A 32 -3.46 14.48 3.41
C LEU A 32 -4.77 14.78 4.17
N PRO A 33 -4.98 16.02 4.65
CA PRO A 33 -6.26 16.41 5.24
C PRO A 33 -7.44 16.10 4.30
N GLY A 34 -8.49 15.51 4.87
CA GLY A 34 -9.64 14.97 4.12
C GLY A 34 -9.57 13.47 3.88
N HIS A 35 -8.42 12.82 4.14
CA HIS A 35 -8.30 11.36 4.15
C HIS A 35 -8.90 10.77 5.44
N PRO A 36 -9.59 9.61 5.40
CA PRO A 36 -10.13 8.95 6.59
C PRO A 36 -9.07 8.52 7.60
N GLU A 37 -7.90 8.18 7.07
CA GLU A 37 -6.72 7.76 7.82
C GLU A 37 -5.61 8.79 7.74
N SER A 38 -4.85 8.94 8.82
CA SER A 38 -3.61 9.69 8.91
C SER A 38 -2.46 8.69 9.03
N GLY A 39 -1.60 8.62 8.02
CA GLY A 39 -0.58 7.59 7.94
C GLY A 39 0.25 7.65 6.67
N GLU A 40 1.08 6.63 6.50
CA GLU A 40 1.93 6.42 5.33
C GLU A 40 1.86 4.96 4.90
N GLU A 41 1.94 4.74 3.60
CA GLU A 41 2.07 3.42 3.01
C GLU A 41 3.14 3.44 1.91
N SER A 42 3.98 2.41 1.90
CA SER A 42 5.10 2.22 1.00
C SER A 42 4.95 0.94 0.18
N PHE A 43 5.43 1.01 -1.06
CA PHE A 43 5.44 -0.09 -2.03
C PHE A 43 6.82 -0.13 -2.65
N ILE A 44 7.60 -1.16 -2.33
CA ILE A 44 8.98 -1.30 -2.78
C ILE A 44 9.16 -2.69 -3.41
N VAL A 45 9.59 -2.71 -4.66
CA VAL A 45 10.02 -3.93 -5.35
C VAL A 45 11.54 -4.03 -5.24
N GLU A 46 12.02 -5.20 -4.84
CA GLU A 46 13.44 -5.54 -4.76
C GLU A 46 13.73 -6.79 -5.59
N GLN A 47 14.80 -6.75 -6.39
CA GLN A 47 15.34 -7.93 -7.06
C GLN A 47 16.63 -8.38 -6.36
N THR A 48 16.66 -9.63 -5.91
CA THR A 48 17.83 -10.24 -5.26
C THR A 48 18.81 -10.78 -6.29
N GLU A 49 20.05 -11.07 -5.85
CA GLU A 49 21.13 -11.55 -6.73
C GLU A 49 20.82 -12.90 -7.41
N ASP A 50 20.01 -13.74 -6.79
CA ASP A 50 19.53 -15.02 -7.34
C ASP A 50 18.39 -14.85 -8.37
N GLY A 51 18.02 -13.61 -8.69
CA GLY A 51 16.96 -13.28 -9.64
C GLY A 51 15.56 -13.30 -9.04
N SER A 52 15.40 -13.63 -7.74
CA SER A 52 14.11 -13.56 -7.06
C SER A 52 13.62 -12.11 -6.95
N VAL A 53 12.30 -11.90 -7.01
CA VAL A 53 11.68 -10.57 -6.89
C VAL A 53 10.78 -10.55 -5.67
N TRP A 54 11.00 -9.59 -4.80
CA TRP A 54 10.23 -9.36 -3.57
C TRP A 54 9.45 -8.06 -3.69
N LEU A 55 8.19 -8.07 -3.26
CA LEU A 55 7.48 -6.83 -2.94
C LEU A 55 7.39 -6.68 -1.43
N GLU A 56 7.90 -5.55 -0.95
CA GLU A 56 7.66 -5.05 0.39
C GLU A 56 6.52 -4.03 0.35
N ILE A 57 5.48 -4.28 1.16
CA ILE A 57 4.44 -3.31 1.47
C ILE A 57 4.47 -3.06 2.97
N SER A 58 4.73 -1.82 3.36
CA SER A 58 4.68 -1.39 4.76
C SER A 58 3.73 -0.21 4.90
N ALA A 59 2.77 -0.34 5.83
CA ALA A 59 1.74 0.65 6.08
C ALA A 59 1.60 0.89 7.59
N PHE A 60 1.49 2.16 7.98
CA PHE A 60 1.08 2.54 9.33
C PHE A 60 0.05 3.67 9.25
N SER A 61 -1.04 3.51 9.98
CA SER A 61 -2.12 4.51 9.99
C SER A 61 -2.79 4.61 11.36
N ARG A 62 -3.42 5.76 11.60
CA ARG A 62 -4.40 6.00 12.66
C ARG A 62 -5.63 6.69 12.07
N PRO A 63 -6.81 6.62 12.72
CA PRO A 63 -7.96 7.42 12.30
C PRO A 63 -7.62 8.91 12.28
N ALA A 64 -8.07 9.63 11.24
CA ALA A 64 -7.73 11.04 11.06
C ALA A 64 -8.40 11.96 12.10
N ASN A 65 -9.53 11.56 12.68
CA ASN A 65 -10.23 12.30 13.74
C ASN A 65 -11.14 11.38 14.58
N ALA A 66 -11.73 11.93 15.65
CA ALA A 66 -12.60 11.20 16.59
C ALA A 66 -13.83 10.55 15.94
N LEU A 67 -14.34 11.10 14.83
CA LEU A 67 -15.45 10.51 14.09
C LEU A 67 -15.03 9.20 13.40
N TRP A 68 -13.83 9.17 12.80
CA TRP A 68 -13.29 7.97 12.17
C TRP A 68 -12.87 6.89 13.17
N TRP A 69 -12.62 7.24 14.43
CA TRP A 69 -12.38 6.24 15.50
C TRP A 69 -13.57 5.30 15.71
N ILE A 70 -14.80 5.77 15.46
CA ILE A 70 -16.01 4.94 15.54
C ILE A 70 -16.03 3.88 14.43
N VAL A 71 -15.44 4.19 13.27
CA VAL A 71 -15.40 3.33 12.07
C VAL A 71 -14.08 2.55 11.98
N TYR A 72 -13.17 2.74 12.94
CA TYR A 72 -11.81 2.17 12.95
C TYR A 72 -11.75 0.64 12.84
N PRO A 73 -12.64 -0.15 13.49
CA PRO A 73 -12.65 -1.60 13.30
C PRO A 73 -12.87 -2.00 11.83
N VAL A 74 -13.70 -1.24 11.10
CA VAL A 74 -13.98 -1.46 9.68
C VAL A 74 -12.79 -1.02 8.81
N LEU A 75 -12.13 0.10 9.17
CA LEU A 75 -10.91 0.55 8.51
C LEU A 75 -9.78 -0.50 8.63
N ARG A 76 -9.59 -1.09 9.82
CA ARG A 76 -8.62 -2.18 10.04
C ARG A 76 -8.92 -3.43 9.20
N LEU A 77 -10.19 -3.80 9.04
CA LEU A 77 -10.58 -4.90 8.17
C LEU A 77 -10.33 -4.57 6.69
N SER A 78 -10.57 -3.33 6.27
CA SER A 78 -10.28 -2.89 4.90
C SER A 78 -8.78 -2.91 4.59
N GLN A 79 -7.94 -2.50 5.54
CA GLN A 79 -6.48 -2.55 5.42
C GLN A 79 -6.00 -3.98 5.23
N LEU A 80 -6.47 -4.94 6.05
CA LEU A 80 -6.17 -6.36 5.90
C LEU A 80 -6.64 -6.94 4.56
N TYR A 81 -7.82 -6.52 4.08
CA TYR A 81 -8.33 -6.94 2.79
C TYR A 81 -7.45 -6.45 1.64
N TYR A 82 -7.04 -5.17 1.65
CA TYR A 82 -6.16 -4.62 0.62
C TYR A 82 -4.76 -5.21 0.67
N THR A 83 -4.18 -5.40 1.86
CA THR A 83 -2.90 -6.11 2.04
C THR A 83 -2.96 -7.53 1.44
N ARG A 84 -4.04 -8.28 1.69
CA ARG A 84 -4.23 -9.60 1.07
C ARG A 84 -4.37 -9.55 -0.44
N ARG A 85 -5.10 -8.57 -0.97
CA ARG A 85 -5.27 -8.41 -2.42
C ARG A 85 -3.95 -8.08 -3.11
N TYR A 86 -3.13 -7.24 -2.50
CA TYR A 86 -1.78 -6.99 -3.01
C TYR A 86 -0.97 -8.27 -3.01
N PHE A 87 -0.95 -9.00 -1.89
CA PHE A 87 -0.26 -10.28 -1.80
C PHE A 87 -0.70 -11.28 -2.89
N GLU A 88 -2.01 -11.47 -3.10
CA GLU A 88 -2.54 -12.37 -4.14
C GLU A 88 -2.14 -11.96 -5.56
N SER A 89 -2.09 -10.66 -5.86
CA SER A 89 -1.69 -10.18 -7.18
C SER A 89 -0.20 -10.41 -7.50
N LEU A 90 0.60 -10.67 -6.48
CA LEU A 90 2.06 -10.78 -6.55
C LEU A 90 2.56 -12.20 -6.29
N SER A 91 1.74 -13.05 -5.67
CA SER A 91 2.04 -14.47 -5.43
C SER A 91 1.84 -15.36 -6.67
N GLY A 92 1.58 -14.78 -7.84
CA GLY A 92 1.60 -15.53 -9.10
C GLY A 92 2.98 -16.16 -9.32
N VAL A 93 3.03 -17.39 -9.83
CA VAL A 93 4.29 -18.04 -10.20
C VAL A 93 5.02 -17.16 -11.22
N LEU A 94 6.13 -16.54 -10.80
CA LEU A 94 7.03 -15.91 -11.73
C LEU A 94 7.58 -17.01 -12.65
N PRO A 95 7.46 -16.90 -13.98
CA PRO A 95 8.15 -17.82 -14.87
C PRO A 95 9.64 -17.78 -14.54
N PRO A 96 10.37 -18.92 -14.64
CA PRO A 96 11.79 -18.96 -14.35
C PRO A 96 12.49 -17.85 -15.13
N ALA A 97 13.32 -17.07 -14.42
CA ALA A 97 14.02 -15.95 -15.01
C ALA A 97 14.80 -16.45 -16.24
N SER A 98 14.46 -15.92 -17.41
CA SER A 98 15.22 -16.17 -18.64
C SER A 98 16.63 -15.67 -18.40
N GLY A 99 17.61 -16.58 -18.33
CA GLY A 99 19.01 -16.24 -18.07
C GLY A 99 19.51 -15.16 -19.03
N ALA A 100 20.18 -14.16 -18.45
CA ALA A 100 21.04 -13.22 -19.14
C ALA A 100 22.50 -13.50 -18.72
#